data_AF-A0A2H3DGE3-F1
#
_entry.id   AF-A0A2H3DGE3-F1
#
_cell.length_a   1.000
_cell.length_b   1.000
_cell.length_c   1.000
_cell.angle_alpha   90.00
_cell.angle_beta   90.00
_cell.angle_gamma   90.00
#
_symmetry.space_group_name_H-M   'P 1'
#
loop_
_entity.id
_entity.type
_entity.pdbx_description
1 polymer ?
#
loop_
_entity_poly.entity_id
_entity_poly.type
_entity_poly.pdbx_seq_one_letter_code
_entity_poly.pdbx_strand_id
1 'polypeptide(L)'
;MLALHAFDGKVGHVLDSMNSFIITPNSCIISKPPLGSNREVYMWENFRYGHDDLLQWPQAYVEQFSHLACIHWVTPANPKDTFHSLYHGLTKYDFGECDPNSLVEGVGLLCWSSFLKLQATCNVVVESMKSVDGNASVSHSMCGHLSVIELLLGCLHALPTSYLHIHLTFTESQHVALELRAFVKYMTVFKPLMDSPETDAPAMPVDTGLMGLYIHDATVLQRFFKVEIPVWHIVDMKDLPGTHVDCVDDYATLPYPLGPCLLRLPSVFVGSSRDPGKYGKIQEFVLHSC
;
A
#
# COMPACT_ATOMS: atom_id res chain seq x y z
N MET A 1 40.22 -7.63 3.60
CA MET A 1 38.87 -8.20 3.57
C MET A 1 38.08 -7.41 4.60
N LEU A 2 37.25 -6.46 4.16
CA LEU A 2 36.41 -5.66 5.07
C LEU A 2 35.43 -6.62 5.75
N ALA A 3 35.24 -6.47 7.06
CA ALA A 3 34.30 -7.29 7.81
C ALA A 3 32.88 -6.93 7.34
N LEU A 4 32.11 -7.93 6.92
CA LEU A 4 30.71 -7.72 6.55
C LEU A 4 29.93 -7.26 7.80
N HIS A 5 29.24 -6.13 7.71
CA HIS A 5 28.38 -5.63 8.77
C HIS A 5 26.94 -6.12 8.57
N ALA A 6 26.13 -6.11 9.64
CA ALA A 6 24.77 -6.67 9.65
C ALA A 6 23.78 -6.00 8.66
N PHE A 7 24.19 -4.95 7.94
CA PHE A 7 23.36 -4.18 7.01
C PHE A 7 24.07 -3.86 5.69
N ASP A 8 25.06 -4.65 5.30
CA ASP A 8 25.64 -4.49 3.96
C ASP A 8 24.54 -4.67 2.91
N GLY A 9 24.53 -3.76 1.93
CA GLY A 9 23.50 -3.71 0.91
C GLY A 9 23.72 -4.83 -0.11
N LYS A 10 22.69 -5.61 -0.38
CA LYS A 10 22.68 -6.47 -1.58
C LYS A 10 22.63 -5.63 -2.85
N VAL A 11 21.82 -4.57 -2.83
CA VAL A 11 21.68 -3.62 -3.94
C VAL A 11 21.71 -2.20 -3.38
N GLY A 12 22.28 -1.27 -4.12
CA GLY A 12 22.25 0.16 -3.79
C GLY A 12 22.08 1.06 -5.00
N HIS A 13 21.71 2.32 -4.74
CA HIS A 13 21.58 3.36 -5.77
C HIS A 13 21.85 4.74 -5.17
N VAL A 14 22.41 5.66 -5.94
CA VAL A 14 22.70 7.03 -5.48
C VAL A 14 21.48 7.93 -5.69
N LEU A 15 21.10 8.71 -4.69
CA LEU A 15 20.01 9.68 -4.78
C LEU A 15 20.61 11.06 -5.11
N ASP A 16 20.95 11.28 -6.39
CA ASP A 16 21.71 12.46 -6.85
C ASP A 16 21.15 13.81 -6.36
N SER A 17 19.84 13.92 -6.15
CA SER A 17 19.17 15.15 -5.73
C SER A 17 19.18 15.42 -4.22
N MET A 18 19.62 14.47 -3.38
CA MET A 18 19.48 14.55 -1.92
C MET A 18 20.78 14.39 -1.13
N ASN A 19 21.94 14.26 -1.77
CA ASN A 19 23.20 13.94 -1.09
C ASN A 19 23.04 12.72 -0.15
N SER A 20 22.27 11.74 -0.63
CA SER A 20 21.98 10.48 0.05
C SER A 20 22.12 9.34 -0.96
N PHE A 21 22.19 8.13 -0.46
CA PHE A 21 22.08 6.91 -1.26
C PHE A 21 21.11 5.95 -0.57
N ILE A 22 20.60 5.00 -1.32
CA ILE A 22 19.67 3.98 -0.86
C ILE A 22 20.35 2.62 -0.95
N ILE A 23 20.19 1.79 0.07
CA ILE A 23 20.65 0.40 0.08
C ILE A 23 19.51 -0.51 0.53
N THR A 24 19.52 -1.74 0.05
CA THR A 24 18.62 -2.79 0.53
C THR A 24 19.43 -4.03 0.88
N PRO A 25 19.35 -4.54 2.12
CA PRO A 25 20.02 -5.79 2.50
C PRO A 25 19.24 -7.05 2.09
N ASN A 26 17.91 -6.98 1.88
CA ASN A 26 17.08 -8.18 1.66
C ASN A 26 16.19 -8.17 0.40
N SER A 27 16.10 -7.06 -0.33
CA SER A 27 15.49 -6.99 -1.67
C SER A 27 16.53 -7.07 -2.80
N CYS A 28 16.09 -7.54 -3.97
CA CYS A 28 16.87 -7.55 -5.22
C CYS A 28 16.59 -6.33 -6.12
N ILE A 29 15.65 -5.46 -5.74
CA ILE A 29 15.22 -4.31 -6.54
C ILE A 29 15.26 -3.03 -5.72
N ILE A 30 15.62 -1.91 -6.36
CA ILE A 30 15.52 -0.58 -5.78
C ILE A 30 14.28 0.09 -6.38
N SER A 31 13.25 0.31 -5.57
CA SER A 31 12.12 1.16 -5.97
C SER A 31 12.51 2.63 -5.81
N LYS A 32 11.95 3.51 -6.65
CA LYS A 32 12.20 4.95 -6.52
C LYS A 32 11.45 5.50 -5.31
N PRO A 33 12.13 6.09 -4.31
CA PRO A 33 11.44 6.65 -3.16
C PRO A 33 10.61 7.89 -3.54
N PRO A 34 9.45 8.11 -2.89
CA PRO A 34 8.69 9.34 -3.04
C PRO A 34 9.42 10.48 -2.30
N LEU A 35 10.50 10.99 -2.87
CA LEU A 35 11.29 12.07 -2.29
C LEU A 35 10.64 13.45 -2.51
N GLY A 36 10.93 14.39 -1.60
CA GLY A 36 10.49 15.79 -1.69
C GLY A 36 9.65 16.27 -0.50
N SER A 37 9.70 17.58 -0.24
CA SER A 37 8.99 18.26 0.86
C SER A 37 7.70 18.98 0.45
N ASN A 38 7.48 19.18 -0.85
CA ASN A 38 6.32 19.87 -1.41
C ASN A 38 5.70 19.03 -2.53
N ARG A 39 5.45 17.75 -2.23
CA ARG A 39 4.83 16.81 -3.16
C ARG A 39 3.33 17.04 -3.16
N GLU A 40 2.76 17.12 -4.34
CA GLU A 40 1.31 17.14 -4.52
C GLU A 40 0.80 15.72 -4.74
N VAL A 41 -0.15 15.30 -3.91
CA VAL A 41 -0.83 14.01 -3.99
C VAL A 41 -2.20 14.24 -4.61
N TYR A 42 -2.46 13.59 -5.72
CA TYR A 42 -3.75 13.64 -6.42
C TYR A 42 -4.02 12.31 -7.09
N MET A 43 -5.27 12.13 -7.52
CA MET A 43 -5.71 10.90 -8.16
C MET A 43 -5.37 10.87 -9.66
N TRP A 44 -4.86 9.74 -10.11
CA TRP A 44 -4.48 9.50 -11.50
C TRP A 44 -5.59 8.76 -12.27
N GLU A 45 -5.40 8.58 -13.57
CA GLU A 45 -6.34 7.89 -14.49
C GLU A 45 -6.80 6.51 -13.98
N ASN A 46 -5.94 5.78 -13.28
CA ASN A 46 -6.24 4.48 -12.69
C ASN A 46 -6.92 4.55 -11.31
N PHE A 47 -7.38 5.74 -10.88
CA PHE A 47 -8.01 5.99 -9.58
C PHE A 47 -7.10 5.69 -8.38
N ARG A 48 -5.78 5.77 -8.58
CA ARG A 48 -4.74 5.59 -7.55
C ARG A 48 -3.98 6.90 -7.31
N TYR A 49 -3.15 6.94 -6.27
CA TYR A 49 -2.42 8.13 -5.82
C TYR A 49 -0.98 8.24 -6.40
N GLY A 50 -0.67 7.51 -7.46
CA GLY A 50 0.64 7.53 -8.12
C GLY A 50 1.75 7.05 -7.18
N HIS A 51 2.89 7.78 -7.13
CA HIS A 51 4.02 7.43 -6.25
C HIS A 51 3.70 7.48 -4.75
N ASP A 52 2.62 8.15 -4.37
CA ASP A 52 2.18 8.25 -2.97
C ASP A 52 1.13 7.19 -2.61
N ASP A 53 0.77 6.32 -3.56
CA ASP A 53 -0.15 5.20 -3.34
C ASP A 53 0.55 4.03 -2.63
N LEU A 54 0.03 3.70 -1.45
CA LEU A 54 0.55 2.66 -0.56
C LEU A 54 0.34 1.23 -1.08
N LEU A 55 -0.49 1.02 -2.11
CA LEU A 55 -0.66 -0.27 -2.77
C LEU A 55 0.26 -0.45 -3.98
N GLN A 56 0.88 0.63 -4.46
CA GLN A 56 1.73 0.59 -5.64
C GLN A 56 3.21 0.80 -5.31
N TRP A 57 3.51 1.54 -4.23
CA TRP A 57 4.87 1.92 -3.89
C TRP A 57 5.16 1.77 -2.41
N PRO A 58 6.40 1.35 -2.06
CA PRO A 58 6.88 1.44 -0.69
C PRO A 58 6.78 2.88 -0.20
N GLN A 59 6.37 3.04 1.05
CA GLN A 59 6.26 4.35 1.68
C GLN A 59 7.40 4.56 2.67
N ALA A 60 7.65 5.82 3.02
CA ALA A 60 8.59 6.11 4.10
C ALA A 60 8.04 5.60 5.43
N TYR A 61 8.94 5.12 6.30
CA TYR A 61 8.58 4.69 7.64
C TYR A 61 7.91 5.82 8.41
N VAL A 62 6.71 5.52 8.91
CA VAL A 62 5.96 6.34 9.84
C VAL A 62 5.41 5.39 10.89
N GLU A 63 5.73 5.63 12.15
CA GLU A 63 5.44 4.70 13.24
C GLU A 63 3.94 4.34 13.32
N GLN A 64 3.05 5.32 13.16
CA GLN A 64 1.60 5.13 13.17
C GLN A 64 1.08 4.26 12.02
N PHE A 65 1.85 4.13 10.94
CA PHE A 65 1.48 3.42 9.71
C PHE A 65 2.49 2.31 9.37
N SER A 66 3.10 1.72 10.40
CA SER A 66 4.10 0.65 10.25
C SER A 66 3.56 -0.57 9.48
N HIS A 67 2.24 -0.81 9.51
CA HIS A 67 1.57 -1.90 8.82
C HIS A 67 1.56 -1.77 7.29
N LEU A 68 1.78 -0.57 6.72
CA LEU A 68 1.77 -0.37 5.28
C LEU A 68 2.86 -1.21 4.58
N ALA A 69 3.96 -1.49 5.27
CA ALA A 69 5.00 -2.38 4.76
C ALA A 69 4.53 -3.82 4.55
N CYS A 70 3.47 -4.22 5.24
CA CYS A 70 2.91 -5.56 5.21
C CYS A 70 1.88 -5.76 4.08
N ILE A 71 1.61 -4.72 3.29
CA ILE A 71 0.72 -4.81 2.13
C ILE A 71 1.31 -5.81 1.14
N HIS A 72 0.53 -6.81 0.78
CA HIS A 72 0.86 -7.67 -0.34
C HIS A 72 0.53 -6.93 -1.63
N TRP A 73 1.53 -6.67 -2.47
CA TRP A 73 1.35 -5.97 -3.74
C TRP A 73 1.27 -6.94 -4.94
N VAL A 74 1.71 -8.18 -4.74
CA VAL A 74 1.68 -9.22 -5.77
C VAL A 74 0.29 -9.87 -5.82
N THR A 75 -0.33 -9.84 -7.00
CA THR A 75 -1.57 -10.56 -7.27
C THR A 75 -1.37 -12.06 -7.06
N PRO A 76 -2.25 -12.74 -6.30
CA PRO A 76 -2.21 -14.19 -6.17
C PRO A 76 -2.23 -14.88 -7.54
N ALA A 77 -1.30 -15.80 -7.79
CA ALA A 77 -1.19 -16.49 -9.07
C ALA A 77 -2.42 -17.37 -9.39
N ASN A 78 -3.14 -17.82 -8.37
CA ASN A 78 -4.36 -18.60 -8.50
C ASN A 78 -5.57 -17.66 -8.59
N PRO A 79 -6.33 -17.65 -9.70
CA PRO A 79 -7.56 -16.84 -9.82
C PRO A 79 -8.68 -17.23 -8.85
N LYS A 80 -8.58 -18.41 -8.23
CA LYS A 80 -9.50 -18.88 -7.18
C LYS A 80 -9.06 -18.49 -5.77
N ASP A 81 -7.93 -17.80 -5.63
CA ASP A 81 -7.51 -17.27 -4.34
C ASP A 81 -8.57 -16.30 -3.80
N THR A 82 -8.86 -16.42 -2.50
CA THR A 82 -9.88 -15.62 -1.82
C THR A 82 -9.65 -14.12 -1.98
N PHE A 83 -8.39 -13.68 -2.07
CA PHE A 83 -8.01 -12.27 -2.16
C PHE A 83 -7.83 -11.76 -3.58
N HIS A 84 -7.97 -12.60 -4.61
CA HIS A 84 -7.72 -12.22 -6.00
C HIS A 84 -8.52 -10.98 -6.46
N SER A 85 -9.75 -10.82 -5.97
CA SER A 85 -10.62 -9.68 -6.29
C SER A 85 -10.09 -8.32 -5.81
N LEU A 86 -9.16 -8.29 -4.84
CA LEU A 86 -8.55 -7.05 -4.34
C LEU A 86 -7.47 -6.48 -5.27
N TYR A 87 -7.00 -7.28 -6.23
CA TYR A 87 -5.87 -6.93 -7.10
C TYR A 87 -6.28 -6.67 -8.54
N HIS A 88 -7.51 -7.01 -8.91
CA HIS A 88 -7.99 -6.87 -10.27
C HIS A 88 -8.83 -5.60 -10.42
N GLY A 89 -8.49 -4.74 -11.38
CA GLY A 89 -9.25 -3.53 -11.68
C GLY A 89 -10.58 -3.82 -12.37
N LEU A 90 -11.49 -2.85 -12.34
CA LEU A 90 -12.76 -2.96 -13.05
C LEU A 90 -12.58 -2.78 -14.56
N THR A 91 -13.38 -3.51 -15.31
CA THR A 91 -13.55 -3.35 -16.74
C THR A 91 -14.93 -2.76 -17.04
N LYS A 92 -15.16 -2.35 -18.31
CA LYS A 92 -16.48 -1.88 -18.73
C LYS A 92 -17.57 -2.96 -18.65
N TYR A 93 -17.19 -4.24 -18.65
CA TYR A 93 -18.13 -5.36 -18.53
C TYR A 93 -18.66 -5.55 -17.11
N ASP A 94 -18.01 -4.93 -16.13
CA ASP A 94 -18.45 -4.94 -14.75
C ASP A 94 -19.51 -3.86 -14.46
N PHE A 95 -19.90 -3.06 -15.46
CA PHE A 95 -20.89 -2.00 -15.34
C PHE A 95 -22.18 -2.39 -16.08
N GLY A 96 -23.30 -2.36 -15.36
CA GLY A 96 -24.63 -2.56 -15.92
C GLY A 96 -25.43 -1.27 -15.86
N GLU A 97 -25.80 -0.71 -17.01
CA GLU A 97 -26.73 0.42 -17.07
C GLU A 97 -28.11 0.04 -16.53
N CYS A 98 -28.74 0.94 -15.78
CA CYS A 98 -30.03 0.65 -15.15
C CYS A 98 -31.17 0.54 -16.17
N ASP A 99 -31.16 1.38 -17.21
CA ASP A 99 -32.13 1.32 -18.30
C ASP A 99 -31.46 1.74 -19.61
N PRO A 100 -31.24 0.80 -20.56
CA PRO A 100 -30.64 1.10 -21.85
C PRO A 100 -31.55 1.95 -22.77
N ASN A 101 -32.81 2.19 -22.38
CA ASN A 101 -33.73 3.10 -23.08
C ASN A 101 -33.89 4.45 -22.38
N SER A 102 -33.15 4.70 -21.30
CA SER A 102 -33.17 5.97 -20.58
C SER A 102 -32.65 7.11 -21.46
N LEU A 103 -33.26 8.28 -21.32
CA LEU A 103 -32.75 9.53 -21.92
C LEU A 103 -31.40 9.96 -21.32
N VAL A 104 -31.11 9.49 -20.11
CA VAL A 104 -29.83 9.72 -19.42
C VAL A 104 -29.02 8.43 -19.49
N GLU A 105 -28.02 8.42 -20.37
CA GLU A 105 -27.05 7.33 -20.54
C GLU A 105 -25.98 7.35 -19.44
N GLY A 106 -25.30 6.22 -19.24
CA GLY A 106 -24.11 6.16 -18.37
C GLY A 106 -24.40 6.13 -16.87
N VAL A 107 -25.66 5.93 -16.45
CA VAL A 107 -26.03 5.67 -15.05
C VAL A 107 -26.33 4.19 -14.86
N GLY A 108 -25.63 3.57 -13.93
CA GLY A 108 -25.71 2.14 -13.73
C GLY A 108 -25.17 1.69 -12.39
N LEU A 109 -25.04 0.38 -12.23
CA LEU A 109 -24.56 -0.29 -11.04
C LEU A 109 -23.38 -1.19 -11.37
N LEU A 110 -22.60 -1.54 -10.35
CA LEU A 110 -21.64 -2.63 -10.43
C LEU A 110 -22.41 -3.94 -10.67
N CYS A 111 -21.96 -4.71 -11.65
CA CYS A 111 -22.51 -6.03 -11.93
C CYS A 111 -22.49 -6.89 -10.67
N TRP A 112 -23.62 -7.56 -10.41
CA TRP A 112 -23.84 -8.34 -9.18
C TRP A 112 -22.75 -9.37 -8.90
N SER A 113 -22.24 -10.03 -9.95
CA SER A 113 -21.16 -11.02 -9.85
C SER A 113 -19.84 -10.42 -9.37
N SER A 114 -19.52 -9.20 -9.81
CA SER A 114 -18.29 -8.49 -9.41
C SER A 114 -18.43 -7.89 -8.02
N PHE A 115 -19.62 -7.37 -7.69
CA PHE A 115 -19.96 -6.93 -6.33
C PHE A 115 -19.82 -8.07 -5.31
N LEU A 116 -20.46 -9.23 -5.55
CA LEU A 116 -20.41 -10.35 -4.62
C LEU A 116 -19.00 -10.88 -4.38
N LYS A 117 -18.13 -10.88 -5.41
CA LYS A 117 -16.72 -11.27 -5.26
C LYS A 117 -15.97 -10.30 -4.36
N LEU A 118 -16.13 -9.00 -4.58
CA LEU A 118 -15.49 -7.99 -3.74
C LEU A 118 -15.99 -8.09 -2.30
N GLN A 119 -17.32 -8.13 -2.11
CA GLN A 119 -17.96 -8.21 -0.79
C GLN A 119 -17.50 -9.46 -0.03
N ALA A 120 -17.48 -10.63 -0.67
CA ALA A 120 -17.03 -11.87 -0.04
C ALA A 120 -15.58 -11.75 0.46
N THR A 121 -14.70 -11.17 -0.35
CA THR A 121 -13.30 -10.97 0.02
C THR A 121 -13.13 -9.94 1.14
N CYS A 122 -13.84 -8.82 1.09
CA CYS A 122 -13.86 -7.84 2.17
C CYS A 122 -14.35 -8.46 3.48
N ASN A 123 -15.40 -9.29 3.45
CA ASN A 123 -15.89 -9.99 4.63
C ASN A 123 -14.83 -10.91 5.24
N VAL A 124 -14.03 -11.61 4.43
CA VAL A 124 -12.91 -12.44 4.94
C VAL A 124 -11.86 -11.57 5.64
N VAL A 125 -11.53 -10.40 5.09
CA VAL A 125 -10.60 -9.45 5.74
C VAL A 125 -11.18 -8.94 7.05
N VAL A 126 -12.43 -8.51 7.08
CA VAL A 126 -13.11 -8.03 8.29
C VAL A 126 -13.17 -9.11 9.37
N GLU A 127 -13.50 -10.34 9.00
CA GLU A 127 -13.52 -11.46 9.94
C GLU A 127 -12.15 -11.75 10.56
N SER A 128 -11.06 -11.52 9.81
CA SER A 128 -9.69 -11.68 10.32
C SER A 128 -9.34 -10.73 11.47
N MET A 129 -10.06 -9.60 11.63
CA MET A 129 -9.88 -8.67 12.74
C MET A 129 -10.06 -9.34 14.11
N LYS A 130 -10.88 -10.40 14.19
CA LYS A 130 -11.14 -11.15 15.43
C LYS A 130 -9.89 -11.85 15.99
N SER A 131 -8.87 -12.03 15.16
CA SER A 131 -7.59 -12.63 15.58
C SER A 131 -6.62 -11.64 16.22
N VAL A 132 -6.89 -10.33 16.12
CA VAL A 132 -6.03 -9.29 16.67
C VAL A 132 -6.32 -9.10 18.15
N ASP A 133 -5.34 -9.43 19.01
CA ASP A 133 -5.34 -8.99 20.40
C ASP A 133 -4.70 -7.60 20.47
N GLY A 134 -5.48 -6.59 20.85
CA GLY A 134 -5.11 -5.19 20.72
C GLY A 134 -5.71 -4.31 21.80
N ASN A 135 -5.03 -3.21 22.12
CA ASN A 135 -5.57 -2.19 23.00
C ASN A 135 -6.69 -1.39 22.31
N ALA A 136 -7.37 -0.52 23.07
CA ALA A 136 -8.46 0.30 22.56
C ALA A 136 -8.10 1.13 21.31
N SER A 137 -6.86 1.60 21.18
CA SER A 137 -6.40 2.36 20.01
C SER A 137 -6.31 1.48 18.76
N VAL A 138 -5.81 0.26 18.90
CA VAL A 138 -5.75 -0.72 17.80
C VAL A 138 -7.15 -1.09 17.35
N SER A 139 -8.05 -1.39 18.29
CA SER A 139 -9.45 -1.67 17.98
C SER A 139 -10.14 -0.50 17.28
N HIS A 140 -9.92 0.73 17.76
CA HIS A 140 -10.49 1.92 17.16
C HIS A 140 -10.03 2.13 15.70
N SER A 141 -8.74 1.94 15.42
CA SER A 141 -8.18 2.02 14.06
C SER A 141 -8.84 1.00 13.12
N MET A 142 -8.95 -0.26 13.54
CA MET A 142 -9.59 -1.30 12.71
C MET A 142 -11.08 -1.04 12.51
N CYS A 143 -11.80 -0.54 13.53
CA CYS A 143 -13.19 -0.13 13.39
C CYS A 143 -13.36 1.00 12.37
N GLY A 144 -12.41 1.94 12.29
CA GLY A 144 -12.39 2.99 11.26
C GLY A 144 -12.34 2.40 9.85
N HIS A 145 -11.46 1.43 9.61
CA HIS A 145 -11.38 0.73 8.32
C HIS A 145 -12.68 -0.04 8.00
N LEU A 146 -13.24 -0.74 8.99
CA LEU A 146 -14.51 -1.47 8.84
C LEU A 146 -15.63 -0.52 8.40
N SER A 147 -15.81 0.61 9.09
CA SER A 147 -16.87 1.57 8.75
C SER A 147 -16.73 2.11 7.33
N VAL A 148 -15.49 2.36 6.87
CA VAL A 148 -15.25 2.79 5.49
C VAL A 148 -15.57 1.68 4.49
N ILE A 149 -15.16 0.43 4.75
CA ILE A 149 -15.49 -0.72 3.90
C ILE A 149 -17.01 -0.90 3.79
N GLU A 150 -17.74 -0.85 4.90
CA GLU A 150 -19.20 -0.98 4.92
C GLU A 150 -19.88 0.13 4.12
N LEU A 151 -19.41 1.38 4.28
CA LEU A 151 -19.90 2.52 3.51
C LEU A 151 -19.71 2.31 2.00
N LEU A 152 -18.47 2.01 1.57
CA LEU A 152 -18.14 1.89 0.16
C LEU A 152 -18.85 0.71 -0.50
N LEU A 153 -18.96 -0.43 0.18
CA LEU A 153 -19.75 -1.58 -0.29
C LEU A 153 -21.25 -1.23 -0.35
N GLY A 154 -21.76 -0.47 0.61
CA GLY A 154 -23.12 0.05 0.59
C GLY A 154 -23.39 0.91 -0.64
N CYS A 155 -22.48 1.84 -0.96
CA CYS A 155 -22.55 2.67 -2.16
C CYS A 155 -22.55 1.83 -3.44
N LEU A 156 -21.60 0.88 -3.58
CA LEU A 156 -21.52 0.00 -4.75
C LEU A 156 -22.75 -0.87 -4.96
N HIS A 157 -23.42 -1.26 -3.88
CA HIS A 157 -24.62 -2.07 -3.90
C HIS A 157 -25.88 -1.28 -4.28
N ALA A 158 -26.03 -0.09 -3.68
CA ALA A 158 -27.32 0.58 -3.60
C ALA A 158 -27.43 1.87 -4.43
N LEU A 159 -26.31 2.47 -4.87
CA LEU A 159 -26.31 3.77 -5.52
C LEU A 159 -25.98 3.67 -7.01
N PRO A 160 -26.97 3.78 -7.90
CA PRO A 160 -26.71 3.96 -9.32
C PRO A 160 -25.92 5.23 -9.58
N THR A 161 -24.81 5.13 -10.29
CA THR A 161 -23.94 6.26 -10.61
C THR A 161 -23.18 6.00 -11.92
N SER A 162 -22.30 6.93 -12.29
CA SER A 162 -21.45 6.79 -13.46
C SER A 162 -20.41 5.67 -13.31
N TYR A 163 -19.99 5.08 -14.43
CA TYR A 163 -18.89 4.11 -14.46
C TYR A 163 -17.63 4.61 -13.74
N LEU A 164 -17.28 5.89 -13.90
CA LEU A 164 -16.09 6.48 -13.26
C LEU A 164 -16.20 6.51 -11.73
N HIS A 165 -17.39 6.83 -11.19
CA HIS A 165 -17.61 6.80 -9.75
C HIS A 165 -17.62 5.37 -9.20
N ILE A 166 -18.22 4.40 -9.91
CA ILE A 166 -18.11 2.98 -9.53
C ILE A 166 -16.65 2.53 -9.52
N HIS A 167 -15.86 2.94 -10.53
CA HIS A 167 -14.43 2.63 -10.57
C HIS A 167 -13.70 3.20 -9.36
N LEU A 168 -13.91 4.47 -9.05
CA LEU A 168 -13.36 5.11 -7.86
C LEU A 168 -13.73 4.35 -6.57
N THR A 169 -15.03 4.15 -6.32
CA THR A 169 -15.52 3.50 -5.08
C THR A 169 -15.03 2.05 -4.96
N PHE A 170 -14.95 1.32 -6.07
CA PHE A 170 -14.39 -0.04 -6.10
C PHE A 170 -12.90 -0.05 -5.78
N THR A 171 -12.12 0.83 -6.42
CA THR A 171 -10.68 0.96 -6.22
C THR A 171 -10.35 1.36 -4.77
N GLU A 172 -11.16 2.24 -4.16
CA GLU A 172 -11.03 2.59 -2.74
C GLU A 172 -11.48 1.47 -1.80
N SER A 173 -12.49 0.69 -2.18
CA SER A 173 -12.88 -0.50 -1.39
C SER A 173 -11.73 -1.51 -1.33
N GLN A 174 -11.04 -1.74 -2.45
CA GLN A 174 -9.84 -2.58 -2.51
C GLN A 174 -8.72 -2.00 -1.65
N HIS A 175 -8.54 -0.69 -1.70
CA HIS A 175 -7.50 0.03 -0.97
C HIS A 175 -7.63 -0.17 0.54
N VAL A 176 -8.79 0.16 1.10
CA VAL A 176 -9.04 0.05 2.54
C VAL A 176 -9.04 -1.42 2.99
N ALA A 177 -9.52 -2.35 2.17
CA ALA A 177 -9.48 -3.78 2.47
C ALA A 177 -8.05 -4.34 2.47
N LEU A 178 -7.19 -3.94 1.53
CA LEU A 178 -5.79 -4.36 1.50
C LEU A 178 -5.00 -3.77 2.67
N GLU A 179 -5.26 -2.51 3.03
CA GLU A 179 -4.66 -1.88 4.21
C GLU A 179 -5.07 -2.60 5.50
N LEU A 180 -6.38 -2.86 5.70
CA LEU A 180 -6.87 -3.58 6.87
C LEU A 180 -6.26 -5.00 6.96
N ARG A 181 -6.15 -5.70 5.83
CA ARG A 181 -5.49 -7.01 5.77
C ARG A 181 -4.02 -6.92 6.20
N ALA A 182 -3.30 -5.89 5.72
CA ALA A 182 -1.92 -5.65 6.12
C ALA A 182 -1.80 -5.30 7.61
N PHE A 183 -2.74 -4.51 8.13
CA PHE A 183 -2.85 -4.18 9.55
C PHE A 183 -3.02 -5.43 10.42
N VAL A 184 -3.96 -6.30 10.08
CA VAL A 184 -4.17 -7.58 10.80
C VAL A 184 -2.91 -8.43 10.74
N LYS A 185 -2.27 -8.59 9.57
CA LYS A 185 -1.03 -9.37 9.43
C LYS A 185 0.13 -8.78 10.24
N TYR A 186 0.25 -7.44 10.25
CA TYR A 186 1.25 -6.74 11.04
C TYR A 186 1.06 -7.03 12.54
N MET A 187 -0.16 -6.88 13.04
CA MET A 187 -0.45 -7.05 14.47
C MET A 187 -0.35 -8.51 14.94
N THR A 188 -0.72 -9.47 14.11
CA THR A 188 -0.80 -10.89 14.51
C THR A 188 0.46 -11.69 14.24
N VAL A 189 1.27 -11.28 13.26
CA VAL A 189 2.46 -12.03 12.84
C VAL A 189 3.72 -11.21 13.05
N PHE A 190 3.84 -10.07 12.37
CA PHE A 190 5.12 -9.37 12.29
C PHE A 190 5.49 -8.65 13.58
N LYS A 191 4.56 -7.92 14.19
CA LYS A 191 4.83 -7.18 15.42
C LYS A 191 5.27 -8.08 16.58
N PRO A 192 4.58 -9.21 16.88
CA PRO A 192 5.05 -10.15 17.88
C PRO A 192 6.46 -10.71 17.59
N LEU A 193 6.78 -10.98 16.32
CA LEU A 193 8.11 -11.45 15.91
C LEU A 193 9.18 -10.35 16.01
N MET A 194 8.83 -9.09 15.74
CA MET A 194 9.73 -7.95 15.96
C MET A 194 10.05 -7.81 17.44
N ASP A 195 9.05 -7.93 18.29
CA ASP A 195 9.14 -7.74 19.74
C ASP A 195 9.76 -8.96 20.47
N SER A 196 9.91 -10.11 19.79
CA SER A 196 10.50 -11.32 20.39
C SER A 196 12.02 -11.21 20.62
N PRO A 197 12.62 -11.99 21.53
CA PRO A 197 14.07 -12.15 21.60
C PRO A 197 14.63 -12.79 20.33
N GLU A 198 15.87 -12.45 19.94
CA GLU A 198 16.51 -12.98 18.70
C GLU A 198 16.61 -14.51 18.68
N THR A 199 16.76 -15.16 19.83
CA THR A 199 16.92 -16.61 19.96
C THR A 199 15.67 -17.41 19.58
N ASP A 200 14.49 -16.78 19.58
CA ASP A 200 13.20 -17.45 19.44
C ASP A 200 12.55 -17.25 18.05
N ALA A 201 13.20 -16.48 17.17
CA ALA A 201 12.64 -16.18 15.85
C ALA A 201 12.95 -17.32 14.85
N PRO A 202 11.93 -17.95 14.24
CA PRO A 202 12.16 -18.91 13.16
C PRO A 202 12.80 -18.20 11.96
N ALA A 203 13.73 -18.87 11.27
CA ALA A 203 14.27 -18.37 10.01
C ALA A 203 13.15 -18.35 8.96
N MET A 204 12.67 -17.15 8.63
CA MET A 204 11.67 -16.94 7.59
C MET A 204 12.39 -16.58 6.29
N PRO A 205 11.90 -17.03 5.11
CA PRO A 205 12.38 -16.47 3.86
C PRO A 205 11.84 -15.05 3.66
N VAL A 206 12.60 -14.18 2.98
CA VAL A 206 12.13 -12.86 2.52
C VAL A 206 10.82 -13.01 1.76
N ASP A 207 9.76 -12.38 2.25
CA ASP A 207 8.47 -12.32 1.57
C ASP A 207 8.51 -11.18 0.55
N THR A 208 9.06 -11.47 -0.64
CA THR A 208 9.15 -10.53 -1.77
C THR A 208 7.78 -10.06 -2.27
N GLY A 209 6.68 -10.67 -1.82
CA GLY A 209 5.32 -10.24 -2.10
C GLY A 209 4.87 -9.03 -1.26
N LEU A 210 5.65 -8.65 -0.24
CA LEU A 210 5.39 -7.50 0.61
C LEU A 210 5.89 -6.18 0.01
N MET A 211 5.15 -5.11 0.30
CA MET A 211 5.45 -3.77 -0.16
C MET A 211 6.76 -3.26 0.42
N GLY A 212 7.03 -3.56 1.70
CA GLY A 212 8.20 -3.05 2.39
C GLY A 212 8.16 -1.52 2.60
N LEU A 213 9.30 -0.94 2.98
CA LEU A 213 9.35 0.49 3.31
C LEU A 213 10.74 1.14 3.21
N TYR A 214 10.74 2.47 3.08
CA TYR A 214 11.96 3.27 3.16
C TYR A 214 12.25 3.69 4.61
N ILE A 215 13.44 3.41 5.10
CA ILE A 215 13.85 3.63 6.50
C ILE A 215 15.07 4.54 6.52
N HIS A 216 15.18 5.41 7.52
CA HIS A 216 16.40 6.16 7.81
C HIS A 216 17.07 5.69 9.11
N ASP A 217 16.26 5.24 10.08
CA ASP A 217 16.70 4.82 11.40
C ASP A 217 17.17 3.36 11.41
N ALA A 218 18.41 3.13 11.84
CA ALA A 218 19.02 1.80 11.84
C ALA A 218 18.36 0.82 12.82
N THR A 219 17.77 1.31 13.92
CA THR A 219 17.07 0.45 14.89
C THR A 219 15.74 -0.03 14.30
N VAL A 220 15.01 0.85 13.61
CA VAL A 220 13.81 0.45 12.85
C VAL A 220 14.18 -0.52 11.74
N LEU A 221 15.26 -0.25 11.00
CA LEU A 221 15.76 -1.14 9.94
C LEU A 221 15.96 -2.56 10.45
N GLN A 222 16.67 -2.71 11.57
CA GLN A 222 16.94 -4.02 12.19
C GLN A 222 15.65 -4.78 12.51
N ARG A 223 14.63 -4.10 13.04
CA ARG A 223 13.35 -4.73 13.40
C ARG A 223 12.62 -5.30 12.18
N PHE A 224 12.56 -4.54 11.10
CA PHE A 224 11.88 -4.98 9.87
C PHE A 224 12.69 -6.03 9.10
N PHE A 225 14.02 -5.87 9.09
CA PHE A 225 14.93 -6.87 8.52
C PHE A 225 14.81 -8.22 9.24
N LYS A 226 14.77 -8.22 10.59
CA LYS A 226 14.60 -9.42 11.42
C LYS A 226 13.39 -10.27 11.03
N VAL A 227 12.30 -9.62 10.60
CA VAL A 227 11.06 -10.30 10.21
C VAL A 227 10.89 -10.41 8.69
N GLU A 228 11.97 -10.19 7.95
CA GLU A 228 12.08 -10.51 6.52
C GLU A 228 11.10 -9.72 5.64
N ILE A 229 10.74 -8.51 6.11
CA ILE A 229 10.02 -7.50 5.33
C ILE A 229 11.06 -6.77 4.46
N PRO A 230 10.81 -6.54 3.16
CA PRO A 230 11.70 -5.76 2.32
C PRO A 230 11.94 -4.36 2.89
N VAL A 231 13.21 -3.97 3.00
CA VAL A 231 13.60 -2.67 3.55
C VAL A 231 14.61 -1.97 2.65
N TRP A 232 14.42 -0.66 2.53
CA TRP A 232 15.32 0.22 1.82
C TRP A 232 15.83 1.30 2.76
N HIS A 233 17.10 1.19 3.16
CA HIS A 233 17.74 2.15 4.04
C HIS A 233 18.26 3.33 3.23
N ILE A 234 17.79 4.53 3.57
CA ILE A 234 18.27 5.80 3.02
C ILE A 234 19.35 6.33 3.97
N VAL A 235 20.55 6.54 3.42
CA VAL A 235 21.76 6.88 4.15
C VAL A 235 22.37 8.17 3.60
N ASP A 236 22.95 8.99 4.47
CA ASP A 236 23.67 10.20 4.05
C ASP A 236 24.95 9.84 3.29
N MET A 237 25.27 10.57 2.22
CA MET A 237 26.50 10.33 1.42
C MET A 237 27.80 10.39 2.24
N LYS A 238 27.80 11.05 3.41
CA LYS A 238 28.94 11.10 4.33
C LYS A 238 29.34 9.70 4.85
N ASP A 239 28.39 8.76 4.90
CA ASP A 239 28.57 7.42 5.44
C ASP A 239 28.91 6.39 4.34
N LEU A 240 29.00 6.83 3.08
CA LEU A 240 29.35 6.00 1.93
C LEU A 240 30.69 5.25 2.10
N PRO A 241 31.79 5.84 2.64
CA PRO A 241 33.07 5.16 2.76
C PRO A 241 33.05 3.91 3.67
N GLY A 242 32.05 3.80 4.56
CA GLY A 242 31.86 2.66 5.45
C GLY A 242 30.79 1.68 5.01
N THR A 243 30.13 1.92 3.87
CA THR A 243 29.01 1.10 3.41
C THR A 243 29.48 0.13 2.33
N HIS A 244 29.27 -1.17 2.55
CA HIS A 244 29.44 -2.18 1.53
C HIS A 244 28.13 -2.41 0.76
N VAL A 245 28.23 -2.52 -0.56
CA VAL A 245 27.10 -2.84 -1.43
C VAL A 245 27.58 -3.86 -2.48
N ASP A 246 26.88 -4.98 -2.63
CA ASP A 246 27.26 -6.04 -3.58
C ASP A 246 27.11 -5.57 -5.04
N CYS A 247 26.03 -4.85 -5.36
CA CYS A 247 25.83 -4.24 -6.67
C CYS A 247 25.12 -2.88 -6.63
N VAL A 248 25.42 -2.04 -7.62
CA VAL A 248 24.67 -0.80 -7.88
C VAL A 248 23.73 -1.05 -9.04
N ASP A 249 22.45 -0.74 -8.87
CA ASP A 249 21.41 -0.92 -9.89
C ASP A 249 20.55 0.33 -10.03
N ASP A 250 19.87 0.47 -11.16
CA ASP A 250 18.93 1.56 -11.40
C ASP A 250 17.57 1.28 -10.75
N TYR A 251 16.72 2.31 -10.68
CA TYR A 251 15.36 2.12 -10.19
C TYR A 251 14.59 1.11 -11.04
N ALA A 252 13.85 0.24 -10.36
CA ALA A 252 12.81 -0.55 -10.99
C ALA A 252 11.80 0.40 -11.68
N THR A 253 11.77 0.37 -13.01
CA THR A 253 10.81 1.12 -13.81
C THR A 253 9.45 0.41 -13.80
N LEU A 254 8.41 1.12 -13.37
CA LEU A 254 7.01 0.70 -13.55
C LEU A 254 6.42 1.28 -14.84
N PRO A 255 5.37 0.65 -15.40
CA PRO A 255 4.94 0.90 -16.76
C PRO A 255 4.09 2.18 -16.84
N TYR A 256 4.55 3.07 -17.73
CA TYR A 256 3.89 4.21 -18.37
C TYR A 256 3.49 5.43 -17.51
N PRO A 257 3.68 6.65 -18.07
CA PRO A 257 3.07 7.85 -17.49
C PRO A 257 1.55 7.73 -17.57
N LEU A 258 0.88 7.81 -16.42
CA LEU A 258 -0.58 7.86 -16.35
C LEU A 258 -1.07 9.27 -16.67
N GLY A 259 -2.27 9.39 -17.25
CA GLY A 259 -2.94 10.67 -17.40
C GLY A 259 -3.56 11.17 -16.08
N PRO A 260 -4.04 12.43 -16.04
CA PRO A 260 -4.87 12.91 -14.93
C PRO A 260 -6.20 12.13 -14.86
N CYS A 261 -6.74 11.97 -13.64
CA CYS A 261 -8.05 11.34 -13.45
C CYS A 261 -9.16 12.09 -14.22
N LEU A 262 -10.01 11.33 -14.94
CA LEU A 262 -11.11 11.88 -15.73
C LEU A 262 -12.18 12.60 -14.88
N LEU A 263 -12.28 12.29 -13.59
CA LEU A 263 -13.20 12.96 -12.65
C LEU A 263 -12.73 14.37 -12.27
N ARG A 264 -11.50 14.78 -12.62
CA ARG A 264 -10.92 16.11 -12.31
C ARG A 264 -11.06 16.48 -10.82
N LEU A 265 -10.75 15.52 -9.96
CA LEU A 265 -10.81 15.68 -8.51
C LEU A 265 -9.71 16.66 -8.02
N PRO A 266 -9.93 17.35 -6.89
CA PRO A 266 -8.92 18.24 -6.33
C PRO A 266 -7.69 17.48 -5.83
N SER A 267 -6.62 18.23 -5.61
CA SER A 267 -5.46 17.76 -4.87
C SER A 267 -5.86 17.30 -3.46
N VAL A 268 -5.32 16.17 -3.04
CA VAL A 268 -5.62 15.50 -1.76
C VAL A 268 -4.72 16.05 -0.67
N PHE A 269 -3.44 16.21 -0.97
CA PHE A 269 -2.43 16.63 0.00
C PHE A 269 -1.28 17.33 -0.70
N VAL A 270 -0.70 18.33 -0.02
CA VAL A 270 0.55 18.97 -0.43
C VAL A 270 1.49 18.97 0.76
N GLY A 271 2.66 18.35 0.61
CA GLY A 271 3.65 18.32 1.69
C GLY A 271 4.73 17.27 1.52
N SER A 272 5.35 16.89 2.63
CA SER A 272 6.41 15.87 2.62
C SER A 272 5.80 14.47 2.52
N SER A 273 6.47 13.56 1.81
CA SER A 273 6.10 12.14 1.80
C SER A 273 6.17 11.46 3.16
N ARG A 274 6.92 12.05 4.11
CA ARG A 274 7.07 11.57 5.48
C ARG A 274 6.04 12.15 6.44
N ASP A 275 5.19 13.06 5.96
CA ASP A 275 4.15 13.66 6.80
C ASP A 275 3.03 12.63 7.05
N PRO A 276 2.80 12.19 8.30
CA PRO A 276 1.71 11.27 8.62
C PRO A 276 0.33 11.85 8.26
N GLY A 277 0.19 13.18 8.22
CA GLY A 277 -1.04 13.87 7.83
C GLY A 277 -1.51 13.52 6.42
N LYS A 278 -0.62 13.06 5.54
CA LYS A 278 -0.95 12.58 4.19
C LYS A 278 -2.02 11.49 4.23
N TYR A 279 -1.87 10.49 5.10
CA TYR A 279 -2.79 9.35 5.16
C TYR A 279 -4.17 9.75 5.70
N GLY A 280 -4.20 10.66 6.69
CA GLY A 280 -5.45 11.24 7.17
C GLY A 280 -6.19 12.01 6.07
N LYS A 281 -5.47 12.77 5.23
CA LYS A 281 -6.07 13.48 4.10
C LYS A 281 -6.58 12.57 2.99
N ILE A 282 -5.88 11.47 2.72
CA ILE A 282 -6.37 10.43 1.80
C ILE A 282 -7.69 9.85 2.33
N GLN A 283 -7.75 9.49 3.62
CA GLN A 283 -8.97 8.96 4.22
C GLN A 283 -10.14 9.96 4.20
N GLU A 284 -9.91 11.23 4.54
CA GLU A 284 -10.91 12.30 4.42
C GLU A 284 -11.42 12.44 2.97
N PHE A 285 -10.51 12.40 2.01
CA PHE A 285 -10.85 12.51 0.59
C PHE A 285 -11.74 11.36 0.12
N VAL A 286 -11.47 10.12 0.54
CA VAL A 286 -12.29 8.94 0.22
C VAL A 286 -13.72 9.12 0.73
N LEU A 287 -13.89 9.59 1.97
CA LEU A 287 -15.21 9.81 2.59
C LEU A 287 -16.04 10.91 1.90
N HIS A 288 -15.40 11.81 1.17
CA HIS A 288 -16.08 12.93 0.48
C HIS A 288 -16.27 12.69 -1.03
N SER A 289 -15.52 11.77 -1.64
CA SER A 289 -15.48 11.57 -3.09
C SER A 289 -16.22 10.32 -3.57
N CYS A 290 -16.55 9.40 -2.67
CA CYS A 290 -17.30 8.16 -2.92
C CYS A 290 -18.70 8.24 -2.30
#